data_AF-A0A967IQH5-F1
#
_entry.id   AF-A0A967IQH5-F1
#
_cell.length_a   1.000
_cell.length_b   1.000
_cell.length_c   1.000
_cell.angle_alpha   90.00
_cell.angle_beta   90.00
_cell.angle_gamma   90.00
#
_symmetry.space_group_name_H-M   'P 1'
#
loop_
_entity.id
_entity.type
_entity.pdbx_description
1 polymer ?
#
loop_
_entity_poly.entity_id
_entity_poly.type
_entity_poly.pdbx_seq_one_letter_code
_entity_poly.pdbx_strand_id
1 'polypeptide(L)' 'YTRSFHRLYTDLAAEYQIPLIPFLLDGLENRPALFQNDGIHPREEAQAIILETVWKHLASVIREQKSDVQ' A
#
# COMPACT_ATOMS: atom_id res chain seq x y z
N TYR A 1 19.51 -5.10 -2.83
CA TYR A 1 18.82 -4.24 -1.85
C TYR A 1 17.30 -4.28 -2.04
N THR A 2 16.72 -3.69 -3.09
CA THR A 2 15.25 -3.56 -3.28
C THR A 2 14.46 -4.87 -3.13
N ARG A 3 14.89 -5.96 -3.78
CA ARG A 3 14.21 -7.27 -3.66
C ARG A 3 14.25 -7.83 -2.25
N SER A 4 15.38 -7.69 -1.55
CA SER A 4 15.53 -8.16 -0.16
C SER A 4 14.72 -7.31 0.80
N PHE A 5 14.66 -5.99 0.56
CA PHE A 5 13.85 -5.06 1.32
C PHE A 5 12.35 -5.35 1.18
N HIS A 6 11.85 -5.56 -0.04
CA HIS A 6 10.45 -5.96 -0.25
C HIS A 6 10.12 -7.29 0.43
N ARG A 7 11.03 -8.28 0.29
CA ARG A 7 10.85 -9.60 0.89
C ARG A 7 10.73 -9.54 2.42
N LEU A 8 11.49 -8.68 3.09
CA LEU A 8 11.40 -8.50 4.54
C LEU A 8 9.96 -8.24 5.00
N TYR A 9 9.22 -7.34 4.34
CA TYR A 9 7.83 -7.05 4.71
C TYR A 9 6.88 -8.20 4.40
N THR A 10 7.09 -8.92 3.30
CA THR A 10 6.32 -10.14 2.98
C THR A 10 6.52 -11.23 4.02
N ASP A 11 7.77 -11.47 4.41
CA ASP A 11 8.13 -12.49 5.41
C ASP A 11 7.51 -12.16 6.77
N LEU A 12 7.62 -10.90 7.22
CA LEU A 12 7.02 -10.44 8.49
C LEU A 12 5.49 -10.54 8.47
N ALA A 13 4.84 -10.17 7.37
CA ALA A 13 3.39 -10.28 7.25
C ALA A 13 2.91 -11.74 7.38
N ALA A 14 3.65 -12.67 6.78
CA ALA A 14 3.38 -14.10 6.91
C ALA A 14 3.64 -14.61 8.34
N GLU A 15 4.75 -14.21 8.96
CA GLU A 15 5.12 -14.60 10.33
C GLU A 15 4.07 -14.17 11.36
N TYR A 16 3.63 -12.92 11.29
CA TYR A 16 2.64 -12.37 12.23
C TYR A 16 1.19 -12.58 11.80
N GLN A 17 0.96 -13.24 10.66
CA GLN A 17 -0.37 -13.47 10.08
C GLN A 17 -1.19 -12.16 9.93
N ILE A 18 -0.53 -11.08 9.53
CA ILE A 18 -1.16 -9.77 9.34
C ILE A 18 -1.33 -9.44 7.84
N PRO A 19 -2.40 -8.72 7.47
CA PRO A 19 -2.57 -8.21 6.10
C PRO A 19 -1.41 -7.30 5.68
N LEU A 20 -1.04 -7.35 4.39
CA LEU A 20 0.03 -6.54 3.80
C LEU A 20 -0.46 -5.83 2.54
N ILE A 21 -0.09 -4.55 2.40
CA ILE A 21 -0.14 -3.81 1.13
C ILE A 21 1.23 -3.99 0.45
N PRO A 22 1.35 -4.77 -0.63
CA PRO A 22 2.65 -5.12 -1.19
C PRO A 22 3.44 -3.94 -1.74
N PHE A 23 2.74 -2.91 -2.23
CA PHE A 23 3.33 -1.67 -2.71
C PHE A 23 2.34 -0.52 -2.59
N LEU A 24 2.68 0.53 -1.83
CA LEU A 24 1.78 1.65 -1.54
C LEU A 24 1.49 2.53 -2.76
N LEU A 25 2.49 2.69 -3.63
CA LEU A 25 2.43 3.59 -4.80
C LEU A 25 2.06 2.85 -6.09
N ASP A 26 1.47 1.65 -5.98
CA ASP A 26 1.03 0.86 -7.14
C ASP A 26 0.14 1.68 -8.08
N GLY A 27 0.46 1.68 -9.37
CA GLY A 27 -0.24 2.47 -10.39
C GLY A 27 0.30 3.90 -10.58
N LEU A 28 1.35 4.32 -9.86
CA LEU A 28 2.01 5.62 -10.04
C LEU A 28 3.37 5.53 -10.76
N GLU A 29 4.03 4.38 -10.77
CA GLU A 29 5.43 4.19 -11.19
C GLU A 29 5.79 4.71 -12.59
N ASN A 30 4.83 4.84 -13.50
CA ASN A 30 5.05 5.34 -14.87
C ASN A 30 4.39 6.71 -15.14
N ARG A 31 4.12 7.50 -14.08
CA ARG A 31 3.39 8.78 -14.17
C ARG A 31 4.19 9.92 -13.53
N PRO A 32 5.31 10.37 -14.13
CA PRO A 32 6.18 11.38 -13.52
C PRO A 32 5.46 12.71 -13.23
N ALA A 33 4.42 13.05 -14.00
CA ALA A 33 3.60 14.24 -13.75
C ALA A 33 2.84 14.21 -12.41
N LEU A 34 2.69 13.02 -11.81
CA LEU A 34 2.05 12.83 -10.50
C LEU A 34 3.05 12.90 -9.33
N PHE A 35 4.32 13.18 -9.59
CA PHE A 35 5.35 13.38 -8.58
C PHE A 35 5.73 14.87 -8.49
N GLN A 36 6.16 15.28 -7.30
CA GLN A 36 6.74 16.59 -7.05
C GLN A 36 8.06 16.73 -7.81
N ASN A 37 8.62 17.95 -7.81
CA ASN A 37 9.85 18.25 -8.57
C ASN A 37 11.05 17.39 -8.15
N ASP A 38 11.02 16.78 -6.96
CA ASP A 38 12.06 15.85 -6.48
C ASP A 38 11.97 14.44 -7.07
N GLY A 39 10.87 14.11 -7.77
CA GLY A 39 10.66 12.82 -8.41
C GLY A 39 10.40 11.65 -7.47
N ILE A 40 10.22 11.88 -6.17
CA ILE A 40 9.99 10.81 -5.18
C ILE A 40 8.70 10.99 -4.37
N HIS A 41 8.22 12.22 -4.20
CA HIS A 41 6.98 12.47 -3.46
C HIS A 41 5.79 12.60 -4.41
N PRO A 42 4.69 11.86 -4.21
CA PRO A 42 3.47 12.08 -4.96
C PRO A 42 2.87 13.48 -4.70
N ARG A 43 2.21 14.02 -5.72
CA ARG A 43 1.45 15.27 -5.62
C ARG A 43 0.04 15.04 -5.05
N GLU A 44 -0.72 16.11 -4.91
CA GLU A 44 -2.13 16.06 -4.49
C GLU A 44 -2.98 15.19 -5.43
N GLU A 45 -2.77 15.31 -6.74
CA GLU A 45 -3.54 14.61 -7.76
C GLU A 45 -3.35 13.08 -7.70
N ALA A 46 -2.25 12.61 -7.10
CA ALA A 46 -1.96 11.20 -6.90
C ALA A 46 -2.69 10.59 -5.69
N GLN A 47 -3.16 11.40 -4.74
CA GLN A 47 -3.67 10.90 -3.46
C GLN A 47 -4.89 10.01 -3.62
N ALA A 48 -5.77 10.29 -4.59
CA ALA A 48 -6.91 9.42 -4.89
C ALA A 48 -6.48 8.01 -5.35
N ILE A 49 -5.39 7.90 -6.12
CA ILE A 49 -4.86 6.60 -6.56
C ILE A 49 -4.27 5.82 -5.38
N ILE A 50 -3.57 6.52 -4.47
CA ILE A 50 -3.04 5.93 -3.24
C ILE A 50 -4.19 5.43 -2.35
N LEU A 51 -5.25 6.23 -2.20
CA LEU A 51 -6.45 5.85 -1.45
C LEU A 51 -7.07 4.56 -2.00
N GLU A 52 -7.28 4.47 -3.31
CA GLU A 52 -7.84 3.27 -3.95
C GLU A 52 -6.94 2.04 -3.74
N THR A 53 -5.62 2.21 -3.80
CA THR A 53 -4.66 1.14 -3.52
C THR A 53 -4.76 0.64 -2.08
N VAL A 54 -4.80 1.56 -1.11
CA VAL A 54 -4.97 1.21 0.30
C VAL A 54 -6.33 0.56 0.55
N TRP A 55 -7.41 1.12 -0.02
CA TRP A 55 -8.78 0.68 0.24
C TRP A 55 -9.04 -0.76 -0.24
N LYS A 56 -8.44 -1.19 -1.37
CA LYS A 56 -8.51 -2.58 -1.86
C LYS A 56 -8.10 -3.61 -0.82
N HIS A 57 -7.12 -3.28 0.03
CA HIS A 57 -6.61 -4.17 1.06
C HIS A 57 -7.26 -3.89 2.43
N LEU A 58 -7.40 -2.62 2.81
CA LEU A 58 -7.91 -2.24 4.12
C LEU A 58 -9.40 -2.56 4.31
N ALA A 59 -10.20 -2.51 3.25
CA ALA A 59 -11.64 -2.68 3.36
C ALA A 59 -12.07 -4.08 3.82
N SER A 60 -11.32 -5.15 3.49
CA SER A 60 -11.62 -6.49 4.00
C SER A 60 -11.29 -6.59 5.49
N VAL A 61 -10.12 -6.10 5.88
CA VAL A 61 -9.64 -6.10 7.27
C VAL A 61 -10.63 -5.39 8.20
N ILE A 62 -11.14 -4.23 7.79
CA ILE A 62 -12.13 -3.48 8.59
C ILE A 62 -13.47 -4.26 8.68
N ARG A 63 -13.87 -4.99 7.64
CA ARG A 63 -15.11 -5.78 7.66
C ARG A 63 -14.96 -7.02 8.53
N GLU A 64 -13.82 -7.71 8.46
CA GLU A 64 -13.49 -8.89 9.28
C GLU A 64 -13.44 -8.54 10.78
N GLN A 65 -12.87 -7.39 11.14
CA GLN A 65 -12.85 -6.93 12.54
C GLN A 65 -14.25 -6.62 13.10
N LYS A 66 -15.22 -6.23 12.24
CA LYS A 66 -16.60 -6.01 12.68
C LYS A 66 -17.35 -7.32 12.98
N SER A 67 -16.91 -8.45 12.43
CA SER A 67 -17.47 -9.78 12.74
C SER A 67 -16.97 -10.36 14.06
N ASP A 68 -15.82 -9.91 14.58
CA ASP A 68 -15.23 -10.38 15.84
C ASP A 68 -15.74 -9.62 17.07
N VAL A 69 -16.46 -8.51 16.86
CA VAL A 69 -17.16 -7.76 17.91
C VAL A 69 -18.65 -8.04 17.78
N GLN A 70 -19.05 -9.27 18.08
CA GLN A 70 -20.43 -9.66 18.29
C GLN A 70 -20.55 -10.64 19.46
#